data_AF-A0ABD5DTN9-F1
#
_entry.id   AF-A0ABD5DTN9-F1
#
_cell.length_a   1.000
_cell.length_b   1.000
_cell.length_c   1.000
_cell.angle_alpha   90.00
_cell.angle_beta   90.00
_cell.angle_gamma   90.00
#
_symmetry.space_group_name_H-M   'P 1'
#
loop_
_entity.id
_entity.type
_entity.pdbx_description
1 polymer ?
#
loop_
_entity_poly.entity_id
_entity_poly.type
_entity_poly.pdbx_seq_one_letter_code
_entity_poly.pdbx_strand_id
1 'polypeptide(L)'
;ELGLSEINVESFRGSGSVHDPEGEMVEKRLNKDFFANLKAQSWWSLRLRFQETFRALDGRDYDPDMIISLSSEDIDAKELALLTTELSQPTYTKNGVGKILVNKQPDGTASPLSLIHIS
;
A
#
# COMPACT_ATOMS: atom_id res chain seq x y z
N GLU A 1 36.40 1.73 14.23
CA GLU A 1 35.50 2.49 13.33
C GLU A 1 34.42 1.52 12.86
N LEU A 2 33.15 1.80 13.16
CA LEU A 2 32.03 1.02 12.61
C LEU A 2 31.82 1.50 11.18
N GLY A 3 32.07 0.64 10.19
CA GLY A 3 31.81 0.96 8.79
C GLY A 3 30.34 1.32 8.58
N LEU A 4 30.08 2.26 7.66
CA LEU A 4 28.72 2.64 7.29
C LEU A 4 27.96 1.39 6.84
N SER A 5 26.73 1.22 7.33
CA SER A 5 25.84 0.16 6.92
C SER A 5 25.58 0.23 5.42
N GLU A 6 25.65 -0.91 4.74
CA GLU A 6 25.29 -1.02 3.33
C GLU A 6 23.81 -0.64 3.14
N ILE A 7 23.53 0.25 2.18
CA ILE A 7 22.18 0.71 1.86
C ILE A 7 21.81 0.16 0.48
N ASN A 8 20.76 -0.66 0.43
CA ASN A 8 20.18 -1.12 -0.82
C ASN A 8 19.19 -0.08 -1.36
N VAL A 9 19.36 0.31 -2.62
CA VAL A 9 18.49 1.27 -3.30
C VAL A 9 17.85 0.60 -4.50
N GLU A 10 16.51 0.48 -4.46
CA GLU A 10 15.72 -0.05 -5.57
C GLU A 10 14.73 1.01 -6.06
N SER A 11 14.65 1.20 -7.38
CA SER A 11 13.69 2.13 -7.97
C SER A 11 12.29 1.51 -7.99
N PHE A 12 11.30 2.18 -7.42
CA PHE A 12 9.90 1.78 -7.58
C PHE A 12 9.36 2.27 -8.93
N ARG A 13 8.76 1.35 -9.70
CA ARG A 13 8.10 1.67 -10.97
C ARG A 13 6.66 1.19 -10.91
N GLY A 14 5.75 2.06 -10.49
CA GLY A 14 4.36 1.69 -10.24
C GLY A 14 3.59 1.15 -11.45
N SER A 15 3.97 1.52 -12.68
CA SER A 15 3.43 0.96 -13.93
C SER A 15 4.05 -0.39 -14.33
N GLY A 16 5.08 -0.83 -13.62
CA GLY A 16 5.76 -2.10 -13.86
C GLY A 16 4.91 -3.31 -13.51
N SER A 17 5.46 -4.49 -13.85
CA SER A 17 4.88 -5.78 -13.52
C SER A 17 4.67 -5.94 -12.01
N VAL A 18 3.67 -6.74 -11.65
CA VAL A 18 3.44 -7.13 -10.25
C VAL A 18 4.66 -7.84 -9.67
N HIS A 19 4.88 -7.65 -8.38
CA HIS A 19 5.79 -8.46 -7.58
C HIS A 19 5.23 -9.88 -7.43
N ASP A 20 6.09 -10.89 -7.45
CA ASP A 20 5.74 -12.31 -7.33
C ASP A 20 4.50 -12.70 -8.16
N PRO A 21 4.61 -12.73 -9.51
CA PRO A 21 3.47 -12.90 -10.40
C PRO A 21 2.64 -14.17 -10.19
N GLU A 22 3.29 -15.24 -9.72
CA GLU A 22 2.67 -16.54 -9.44
C GLU A 22 2.25 -16.70 -7.96
N GLY A 23 2.56 -15.72 -7.10
CA GLY A 23 2.07 -15.69 -5.72
C GLY A 23 0.60 -15.29 -5.63
N GLU A 24 0.02 -15.52 -4.45
CA GLU A 24 -1.39 -15.24 -4.16
C GLU A 24 -1.52 -14.28 -2.97
N MET A 25 -1.53 -12.96 -3.24
CA MET A 25 -1.91 -11.97 -2.21
C MET A 25 -3.41 -12.04 -1.89
N VAL A 26 -4.21 -12.47 -2.86
CA VAL A 26 -5.62 -12.76 -2.69
C VAL A 26 -5.80 -14.25 -2.92
N GLU A 27 -6.34 -14.94 -1.92
CA GLU A 27 -6.51 -16.39 -1.94
C GLU A 27 -7.15 -16.86 -3.26
N LYS A 28 -6.55 -17.89 -3.88
CA LYS A 28 -6.99 -18.50 -5.14
C LYS A 28 -6.87 -17.59 -6.38
N ARG A 29 -6.08 -16.51 -6.31
CA ARG A 29 -5.85 -15.59 -7.43
C ARG A 29 -4.37 -15.22 -7.53
N LEU A 30 -3.74 -15.63 -8.63
CA LEU A 30 -2.37 -15.21 -8.95
C LEU A 30 -2.29 -13.68 -9.05
N ASN A 31 -1.22 -13.10 -8.52
CA ASN A 31 -0.99 -11.66 -8.51
C ASN A 31 -1.05 -11.08 -9.93
N LYS A 32 -0.48 -11.78 -10.91
CA LYS A 32 -0.51 -11.38 -12.32
C LYS A 32 -1.92 -11.31 -12.91
N ASP A 33 -2.85 -12.11 -12.39
CA ASP A 33 -4.23 -12.22 -12.87
C ASP A 33 -5.20 -11.35 -12.06
N PHE A 34 -4.77 -10.85 -10.91
CA PHE A 34 -5.57 -10.02 -10.03
C PHE A 34 -5.25 -8.52 -10.18
N PHE A 35 -3.97 -8.15 -10.27
CA PHE A 35 -3.54 -6.75 -10.33
C PHE A 35 -3.06 -6.35 -11.72
N ALA A 36 -3.38 -5.13 -12.13
CA ALA A 36 -2.96 -4.61 -13.43
C ALA A 36 -1.49 -4.13 -13.45
N ASN A 37 -0.92 -3.75 -12.30
CA ASN A 37 0.47 -3.28 -12.16
C ASN A 37 0.94 -3.32 -10.70
N LEU A 38 2.24 -3.08 -10.49
CA LEU A 38 2.86 -3.06 -9.16
C LEU A 38 2.20 -2.05 -8.21
N LYS A 39 1.80 -0.87 -8.71
CA LYS A 39 1.10 0.13 -7.89
C LYS A 39 -0.21 -0.41 -7.34
N ALA A 40 -1.02 -1.08 -8.15
CA ALA A 40 -2.29 -1.64 -7.71
C ALA A 40 -2.07 -2.72 -6.64
N GLN A 41 -1.09 -3.59 -6.83
CA GLN A 41 -0.72 -4.61 -5.84
C GLN A 41 -0.22 -3.98 -4.53
N SER A 42 0.64 -2.96 -4.60
CA SER A 42 1.22 -2.31 -3.43
C SER A 42 0.15 -1.62 -2.57
N TRP A 43 -0.80 -0.93 -3.20
CA TRP A 43 -1.95 -0.35 -2.50
C TRP A 43 -2.86 -1.40 -1.87
N TRP A 44 -3.01 -2.54 -2.53
CA TRP A 44 -3.79 -3.64 -1.96
C TRP A 44 -3.11 -4.24 -0.73
N SER A 45 -1.80 -4.42 -0.77
CA SER A 45 -0.99 -4.83 0.39
C SER A 45 -1.18 -3.87 1.57
N LEU A 46 -1.10 -2.56 1.32
CA LEU A 46 -1.31 -1.55 2.35
C LEU A 46 -2.73 -1.62 2.96
N ARG A 47 -3.76 -1.80 2.11
CA ARG A 47 -5.14 -2.02 2.56
C ARG A 47 -5.27 -3.25 3.45
N LEU A 48 -4.66 -4.38 3.07
CA LEU A 48 -4.71 -5.61 3.86
C LEU A 48 -4.07 -5.39 5.23
N ARG A 49 -2.94 -4.68 5.30
CA ARG A 49 -2.28 -4.40 6.58
C ARG A 49 -3.13 -3.54 7.52
N PHE A 50 -3.79 -2.51 7.01
CA PHE A 50 -4.72 -1.73 7.82
C PHE A 50 -5.94 -2.55 8.27
N GLN A 51 -6.48 -3.44 7.43
CA GLN A 51 -7.55 -4.35 7.86
C GLN A 51 -7.08 -5.30 8.97
N GLU A 52 -5.85 -5.80 8.86
CA GLU A 52 -5.28 -6.71 9.86
C GLU A 52 -5.04 -5.99 11.20
N THR A 53 -4.50 -4.76 11.16
CA THR A 53 -4.41 -3.90 12.34
C THR A 53 -5.78 -3.66 12.97
N PHE A 54 -6.82 -3.39 12.17
CA PHE A 54 -8.18 -3.20 12.70
C PHE A 54 -8.71 -4.47 13.37
N ARG A 55 -8.45 -5.66 12.81
CA ARG A 55 -8.83 -6.94 13.44
C ARG A 55 -8.13 -7.14 14.78
N ALA A 56 -6.84 -6.81 14.85
CA ALA A 56 -6.07 -6.88 16.09
C ALA A 56 -6.67 -5.97 17.17
N LEU A 57 -7.04 -4.74 16.82
CA LEU A 57 -7.68 -3.79 17.74
C LEU A 57 -9.09 -4.23 18.19
N ASP A 58 -9.82 -4.95 17.33
CA ASP A 58 -11.13 -5.52 17.63
C ASP A 58 -11.05 -6.86 18.39
N GLY A 59 -9.85 -7.31 18.77
CA GLY A 59 -9.63 -8.56 19.51
C GLY A 59 -9.91 -9.83 18.70
N ARG A 60 -9.87 -9.75 17.38
CA ARG A 60 -10.02 -10.91 16.48
C ARG A 60 -8.66 -11.54 16.19
N ASP A 61 -8.68 -12.80 15.75
CA ASP A 61 -7.47 -13.44 15.22
C ASP A 61 -6.88 -12.62 14.08
N TYR A 62 -5.56 -12.41 14.15
CA TYR A 62 -4.79 -11.64 13.20
C TYR A 62 -3.37 -12.18 13.04
N ASP A 63 -2.74 -11.89 11.91
CA ASP A 63 -1.33 -12.18 11.66
C ASP A 63 -0.43 -10.98 12.05
N PRO A 64 0.46 -11.13 13.05
CA PRO A 64 1.33 -10.04 13.51
C PRO A 64 2.36 -9.58 12.48
N ASP A 65 2.71 -10.39 11.48
CA ASP A 65 3.63 -9.97 10.40
C ASP A 65 2.92 -9.12 9.34
N MET A 66 1.58 -9.09 9.39
CA MET A 66 0.70 -8.41 8.45
C MET A 66 0.01 -7.18 9.02
N ILE A 67 0.41 -6.68 10.18
CA ILE A 67 -0.09 -5.39 10.69
C ILE A 67 0.77 -4.21 10.21
N ILE A 68 0.23 -3.00 10.36
CA ILE A 68 0.93 -1.72 10.19
C ILE A 68 0.48 -0.75 11.28
N SER A 69 1.40 0.10 11.75
CA SER A 69 1.11 1.17 12.72
C SER A 69 1.68 2.50 12.23
N LEU A 70 1.00 3.59 12.55
CA LEU A 70 1.47 4.95 12.35
C LEU A 70 1.78 5.53 13.73
N SER A 71 3.06 5.76 14.03
CA SER A 71 3.49 6.25 15.35
C SER A 71 3.10 7.70 15.56
N SER A 72 2.16 7.95 16.48
CA SER A 72 1.81 9.32 16.89
C SER A 72 2.85 9.99 17.78
N GLU A 73 3.84 9.23 18.26
CA GLU A 73 4.96 9.74 19.05
C GLU A 73 6.08 10.28 18.14
N ASP A 74 6.36 9.57 17.03
CA ASP A 74 7.48 9.90 16.14
C ASP A 74 7.10 10.78 14.95
N ILE A 75 5.82 10.86 14.60
CA ILE A 75 5.32 11.62 13.43
C ILE A 75 4.65 12.91 13.93
N ASP A 76 5.00 14.05 13.33
CA ASP A 76 4.34 15.32 13.64
C ASP A 76 2.82 15.22 13.43
N ALA A 77 2.04 15.77 14.36
CA ALA A 77 0.58 15.62 14.36
C ALA A 77 -0.08 16.16 13.08
N LYS A 78 0.47 17.22 12.47
CA LYS A 78 -0.08 17.76 11.21
C LYS A 78 0.27 16.87 10.03
N GLU A 79 1.49 16.32 10.01
CA GLU A 79 1.90 15.35 8.98
C GLU A 79 1.10 14.06 9.09
N LEU A 80 0.85 13.57 10.31
CA LEU A 80 0.01 12.38 10.54
C LEU A 80 -1.44 12.61 10.08
N ALA A 81 -2.01 13.78 10.37
CA ALA A 81 -3.37 14.13 9.91
C ALA A 81 -3.45 14.24 8.38
N LEU A 82 -2.44 14.84 7.74
CA LEU A 82 -2.34 14.90 6.29
C LEU A 82 -2.21 13.49 5.70
N LEU A 83 -1.26 12.69 6.20
CA LEU A 83 -1.04 11.31 5.76
C LEU A 83 -2.31 10.48 5.86
N THR A 84 -3.02 10.55 6.99
CA THR A 84 -4.29 9.84 7.19
C THR A 84 -5.33 10.26 6.16
N THR A 85 -5.41 11.56 5.86
CA THR A 85 -6.30 12.09 4.82
C THR A 85 -5.93 11.53 3.45
N GLU A 86 -4.65 11.58 3.08
CA GLU A 86 -4.17 11.10 1.78
C GLU A 86 -4.34 9.58 1.63
N LEU A 87 -4.10 8.80 2.69
CA LEU A 87 -4.30 7.34 2.69
C LEU A 87 -5.77 6.93 2.54
N SER A 88 -6.72 7.81 2.84
CA SER A 88 -8.15 7.54 2.76
C SER A 88 -8.77 7.80 1.36
N GLN A 89 -8.05 8.48 0.47
CA GLN A 89 -8.56 8.89 -0.84
C GLN A 89 -8.53 7.81 -1.94
N PRO A 90 -7.54 6.89 -2.00
CA PRO A 90 -7.42 5.97 -3.11
C PRO A 90 -8.65 5.08 -3.29
N THR A 91 -9.12 5.01 -4.53
CA THR A 91 -10.19 4.10 -4.95
C THR A 91 -9.64 3.07 -5.92
N TYR A 92 -10.39 2.00 -6.17
CA TYR A 92 -10.01 0.99 -7.16
C TYR A 92 -11.09 0.81 -8.21
N THR A 93 -10.66 0.42 -9.41
CA THR A 93 -11.53 0.01 -10.52
C THR A 93 -11.02 -1.30 -11.11
N LYS A 94 -11.80 -1.89 -12.02
CA LYS A 94 -11.37 -3.02 -12.84
C LYS A 94 -11.15 -2.54 -14.27
N ASN A 95 -10.07 -2.96 -14.90
CA ASN A 95 -9.83 -2.69 -16.32
C ASN A 95 -10.69 -3.62 -17.22
N GLY A 96 -10.57 -3.47 -18.54
CA GLY A 96 -11.34 -4.26 -19.51
C GLY A 96 -11.13 -5.78 -19.45
N VAL A 97 -10.06 -6.25 -18.79
CA VAL A 97 -9.78 -7.68 -18.57
C VAL A 97 -10.03 -8.11 -17.11
N GLY A 98 -10.64 -7.25 -16.29
CA GLY A 98 -11.07 -7.56 -14.93
C GLY A 98 -9.99 -7.40 -13.84
N LYS A 99 -8.78 -6.92 -14.18
CA LYS A 99 -7.69 -6.70 -13.22
C LYS A 99 -7.87 -5.40 -12.45
N ILE A 100 -7.46 -5.38 -11.19
CA ILE A 100 -7.55 -4.24 -10.30
C ILE A 100 -6.57 -3.14 -10.72
N LEU A 101 -7.09 -1.93 -10.82
CA LEU A 101 -6.36 -0.67 -10.95
C LEU A 101 -6.66 0.20 -9.73
N VAL A 102 -5.67 0.99 -9.31
CA VAL A 102 -5.83 1.96 -8.23
C VAL A 102 -5.75 3.38 -8.76
N ASN A 103 -6.78 4.16 -8.44
CA ASN A 103 -6.91 5.57 -8.72
C ASN A 103 -6.58 6.34 -7.45
N LYS A 104 -5.42 7.02 -7.45
CA LYS A 104 -4.95 7.85 -6.32
C LYS A 104 -5.68 9.19 -6.21
N GLN A 105 -6.49 9.55 -7.21
CA GLN A 105 -7.20 10.82 -7.31
C GLN A 105 -8.64 10.56 -7.75
N PRO A 106 -9.61 10.56 -6.83
CA PRO A 106 -11.02 10.76 -7.15
C PRO A 106 -11.23 12.16 -7.76
N ASP A 107 -12.20 12.30 -8.65
CA ASP A 107 -12.54 13.60 -9.28
C ASP A 107 -12.72 14.70 -8.22
N GLY A 108 -11.96 15.80 -8.36
CA GLY A 108 -12.08 16.99 -7.49
C GLY A 108 -11.11 17.09 -6.31
N THR A 109 -10.15 16.17 -6.16
CA THR A 109 -9.14 16.23 -5.08
C THR A 109 -7.75 16.63 -5.60
N ALA A 110 -7.00 17.44 -4.82
CA ALA A 110 -5.62 17.81 -5.14
C ALA A 110 -4.70 16.59 -5.03
N SER A 111 -3.67 16.50 -5.87
CA SER A 111 -2.74 15.37 -5.84
C SER A 111 -2.03 15.30 -4.47
N PRO A 112 -2.14 14.18 -3.74
CA PRO A 112 -1.52 14.02 -2.44
C PRO A 112 0.02 14.06 -2.58
N LEU A 113 0.66 15.04 -1.93
CA LEU A 113 2.09 15.33 -2.07
C LEU A 113 2.95 14.28 -1.34
N SER A 114 2.42 13.62 -0.29
CA SER A 114 3.16 12.58 0.44
C SER A 114 3.09 11.21 -0.25
N LEU A 115 2.05 10.92 -1.06
CA LEU A 115 1.92 9.67 -1.83
C LEU A 115 2.88 9.55 -3.03
N ILE A 116 3.66 10.58 -3.34
CA ILE A 116 4.77 10.53 -4.30
C ILE A 116 6.00 9.86 -3.66
N HIS A 117 6.21 10.01 -2.35
CA HIS A 117 7.39 9.48 -1.65
C HIS A 117 7.27 7.99 -1.22
N ILE A 118 6.07 7.41 -1.31
CA ILE A 118 5.80 5.99 -1.00
C ILE A 118 5.90 5.11 -2.28
N SER A 119 6.06 5.72 -3.45
CA SER A 119 6.16 5.03 -4.75
C SER A 119 7.34 5.50 -5.57
#